data_AF-A0A377A3E7-F1
#
_entry.id   AF-A0A377A3E7-F1
#
_cell.length_a   1.000
_cell.length_b   1.000
_cell.length_c   1.000
_cell.angle_alpha   90.00
_cell.angle_beta   90.00
_cell.angle_gamma   90.00
#
_symmetry.space_group_name_H-M   'P 1'
#
loop_
_entity.id
_entity.type
_entity.pdbx_description
1 polymer ?
#
loop_
_entity_poly.entity_id
_entity_poly.type
_entity_poly.pdbx_seq_one_letter_code
_entity_poly.pdbx_strand_id
1 'polypeptide(L)' 'MQVARLLDPHPKTFGGKIRQLWRALQLEWHLSKREILTLYLNRAPFGGTLQGIGAASWAYLGKSLRI' A
#
# COMPACT_ATOMS: atom_id res chain seq x y z
N MET A 1 5.92 2.69 5.99
CA MET A 1 6.69 3.28 4.85
C MET A 1 6.18 2.87 3.46
N GLN A 2 5.87 1.60 3.20
CA GLN A 2 5.42 1.17 1.85
C GLN A 2 4.06 1.75 1.44
N VAL A 3 3.09 1.82 2.34
CA VAL A 3 1.80 2.47 2.09
C VAL A 3 1.99 3.94 1.71
N ALA A 4 2.79 4.69 2.46
CA ALA A 4 3.11 6.09 2.15
C ALA A 4 3.73 6.25 0.76
N ARG A 5 4.62 5.33 0.35
CA ARG A 5 5.24 5.33 -0.99
C ARG A 5 4.25 5.01 -2.10
N LEU A 6 3.28 4.14 -1.84
CA LEU A 6 2.23 3.79 -2.79
C LEU A 6 1.24 4.94 -2.98
N LEU A 7 0.95 5.71 -1.92
CA LEU A 7 0.02 6.83 -1.96
C LEU A 7 0.65 8.14 -2.46
N ASP A 8 1.91 8.39 -2.12
CA ASP A 8 2.64 9.62 -2.45
C ASP A 8 4.01 9.25 -3.05
N PRO A 9 4.08 8.94 -4.36
CA PRO A 9 5.33 8.63 -5.03
C PRO A 9 6.27 9.84 -4.99
N HIS A 10 7.48 9.63 -4.48
CA HIS A 10 8.48 10.69 -4.35
C HIS A 10 9.82 10.27 -4.98
N PRO A 11 10.63 11.24 -5.43
CA PRO A 11 11.97 10.94 -5.92
C PRO A 11 12.82 10.24 -4.84
N LYS A 12 13.76 9.40 -5.28
CA LYS A 12 14.66 8.62 -4.39
C LYS A 12 15.80 9.49 -3.83
N THR A 13 15.46 10.66 -3.30
CA THR A 13 16.39 11.59 -2.65
C THR A 13 16.26 11.53 -1.14
N PHE A 14 17.23 12.07 -0.41
CA PHE A 14 17.14 12.21 1.05
C PHE A 14 15.90 13.02 1.47
N GLY A 15 15.60 14.12 0.77
CA GLY A 15 14.37 14.89 1.02
C GLY A 15 13.09 14.10 0.74
N GLY A 16 13.09 13.25 -0.30
CA GLY A 16 11.99 12.33 -0.58
C GLY A 16 11.75 11.33 0.56
N LYS A 17 12.82 10.78 1.16
CA LYS A 17 12.72 9.90 2.33
C LYS A 17 12.15 10.61 3.56
N ILE A 18 12.50 11.88 3.80
CA ILE A 18 11.93 12.66 4.92
C ILE A 18 10.42 12.87 4.70
N ARG A 19 10.01 13.22 3.47
CA ARG A 19 8.59 13.34 3.11
C ARG A 19 7.85 12.01 3.31
N GLN A 20 8.47 10.90 2.93
CA GLN A 20 7.92 9.56 3.14
C GLN A 20 7.71 9.24 4.62
N LEU A 21 8.67 9.62 5.48
CA LEU A 21 8.57 9.44 6.93
C LEU A 21 7.41 10.26 7.49
N TRP A 22 7.30 11.54 7.11
CA TRP A 22 6.21 12.41 7.53
C TRP A 22 4.83 11.85 7.16
N ARG A 23 4.67 11.40 5.91
CA ARG A 23 3.42 10.75 5.45
C ARG A 23 3.12 9.46 6.20
N ALA A 24 4.14 8.66 6.50
CA ALA A 24 3.95 7.45 7.29
C ALA A 24 3.46 7.76 8.71
N LEU A 25 4.04 8.77 9.37
CA LEU A 25 3.59 9.22 10.69
C LEU A 25 2.17 9.79 10.65
N GLN A 26 1.83 10.56 9.61
CA GLN A 26 0.48 11.05 9.39
C GLN A 26 -0.53 9.89 9.30
N LEU A 27 -0.21 8.83 8.55
CA LEU A 27 -1.07 7.65 8.43
C LEU A 27 -1.24 6.94 9.78
N GLU A 28 -0.18 6.80 10.56
CA GLU A 28 -0.24 6.16 11.89
C GLU A 28 -0.99 6.97 12.94
N TRP A 29 -1.07 8.29 12.78
CA TRP A 29 -1.92 9.12 13.62
C TRP A 29 -3.40 8.88 13.31
N HIS A 30 -3.76 8.81 12.03
CA HIS A 30 -5.17 8.77 11.62
C HIS A 30 -5.75 7.36 11.54
N LEU A 31 -4.91 6.32 11.42
CA LEU A 31 -5.33 4.94 11.16
C LEU A 31 -4.66 3.97 12.12
N SER A 32 -5.42 2.98 12.58
CA SER A 32 -4.90 1.83 13.28
C SER A 32 -3.98 1.00 12.38
N LYS A 33 -3.09 0.21 12.99
CA LYS A 33 -2.20 -0.70 12.24
C LYS A 33 -2.97 -1.68 11.35
N ARG A 34 -4.18 -2.09 11.75
CA ARG A 34 -5.06 -2.95 10.95
C ARG A 34 -5.55 -2.24 9.70
N GLU A 35 -6.01 -1.00 9.82
CA GLU A 35 -6.47 -0.20 8.69
C GLU A 35 -5.34 0.10 7.71
N ILE A 36 -4.13 0.40 8.22
CA ILE A 36 -2.93 0.60 7.39
C ILE A 36 -2.60 -0.68 6.59
N LEU A 37 -2.71 -1.85 7.21
CA LEU A 37 -2.49 -3.12 6.55
C LEU A 37 -3.56 -3.40 5.49
N THR A 38 -4.83 -3.18 5.79
CA THR A 38 -5.92 -3.32 4.81
C THR A 38 -5.72 -2.38 3.62
N LEU A 39 -5.33 -1.14 3.89
CA LEU A 39 -5.01 -0.15 2.87
C LEU A 39 -3.84 -0.59 1.97
N TYR A 40 -2.81 -1.17 2.57
CA TYR A 40 -1.69 -1.77 1.83
C TYR A 40 -2.17 -2.91 0.92
N LEU A 41 -2.87 -3.89 1.49
CA LEU A 41 -3.31 -5.08 0.78
C LEU A 41 -4.21 -4.76 -0.41
N ASN A 42 -5.02 -3.71 -0.30
CA ASN A 42 -5.90 -3.26 -1.38
C ASN A 42 -5.19 -2.50 -2.50
N ARG A 43 -3.99 -1.96 -2.26
CA ARG A 43 -3.24 -1.15 -3.25
C ARG A 43 -1.90 -1.73 -3.67
N ALA A 44 -1.47 -2.82 -3.05
CA ALA A 44 -0.21 -3.46 -3.38
C ALA A 44 -0.21 -3.92 -4.85
N PRO A 45 0.85 -3.63 -5.62
CA PRO A 45 0.98 -4.13 -6.98
C PRO A 45 1.35 -5.61 -6.94
N PHE A 46 0.61 -6.45 -7.64
CA PHE A 46 0.85 -7.89 -7.71
C PHE A 46 1.45 -8.35 -9.05
N GLY A 47 1.75 -7.43 -9.96
CA GLY A 47 2.32 -7.70 -11.29
C GLY A 47 1.42 -7.19 -12.42
N GLY A 48 2.01 -6.67 -13.49
CA GLY A 48 1.26 -6.05 -14.59
C GLY A 48 0.33 -4.93 -14.09
N THR A 49 -0.93 -4.95 -14.51
CA THR A 49 -1.97 -4.00 -14.09
C THR A 49 -2.70 -4.42 -12.80
N LEU A 50 -2.34 -5.55 -12.19
CA LEU A 50 -3.01 -6.08 -11.01
C LEU A 50 -2.64 -5.28 -9.76
N GLN A 51 -3.64 -4.64 -9.17
CA GLN A 51 -3.55 -3.93 -7.90
C GLN A 51 -4.53 -4.53 -6.91
N GLY A 52 -4.04 -4.78 -5.70
CA GLY A 52 -4.85 -5.29 -4.62
C GLY A 52 -4.93 -6.82 -4.57
N ILE A 53 -5.00 -7.34 -3.34
CA ILE A 53 -4.98 -8.77 -3.06
C ILE A 53 -6.20 -9.50 -3.63
N GLY A 54 -7.35 -8.82 -3.73
CA GLY A 54 -8.57 -9.39 -4.31
C GLY A 54 -8.40 -9.68 -5.81
N ALA A 55 -7.92 -8.69 -6.57
CA ALA A 55 -7.64 -8.85 -7.99
C ALA A 55 -6.55 -9.90 -8.23
N ALA A 56 -5.50 -9.91 -7.40
CA ALA A 56 -4.43 -10.90 -7.48
C ALA A 56 -4.91 -12.33 -7.16
N SER A 57 -5.75 -12.50 -6.13
CA SER A 57 -6.31 -13.80 -5.74
C SER A 57 -7.15 -14.40 -6.87
N TRP A 58 -7.96 -13.56 -7.52
CA TRP A 58 -8.74 -14.01 -8.67
C TRP A 58 -7.86 -14.31 -9.88
N ALA A 59 -6.94 -13.42 -10.23
CA ALA A 59 -6.08 -13.57 -11.40
C ALA A 59 -5.11 -14.77 -11.31
N TYR A 60 -4.53 -15.03 -10.14
CA TYR A 60 -3.55 -16.12 -9.96
C TYR A 60 -4.15 -17.44 -9.52
N LEU A 61 -5.22 -17.40 -8.72
CA LEU A 61 -5.74 -18.61 -8.06
C LEU A 61 -7.18 -18.93 -8.48
N GLY A 62 -7.86 -18.06 -9.22
CA GLY A 62 -9.28 -18.20 -9.57
C GLY A 62 -10.20 -18.15 -8.36
N LYS A 63 -9.72 -17.65 -7.21
CA LYS A 63 -10.47 -17.64 -5.95
C LYS A 63 -10.98 -16.26 -5.62
N SER A 64 -12.24 -16.20 -5.18
CA SER A 64 -12.77 -15.01 -4.53
C SER A 64 -12.13 -14.87 -3.16
N LEU A 65 -11.59 -13.69 -2.90
CA LEU A 65 -10.98 -13.38 -1.61
C LEU A 65 -12.09 -13.17 -0.56
N ARG A 66 -12.11 -14.01 0.47
CA ARG A 66 -12.86 -13.77 1.71
C ARG A 66 -11.91 -13.13 2.72
N ILE A 67 -12.13 -11.84 3.01
CA ILE A 67 -11.42 -11.07 4.04
C ILE A 67 -12.36 -10.89 5.23
#